data_AF-A0A5C4QTD7-F1
#
_entry.id   AF-A0A5C4QTD7-F1
#
_cell.length_a   1.000
_cell.length_b   1.000
_cell.length_c   1.000
_cell.angle_alpha   90.00
_cell.angle_beta   90.00
_cell.angle_gamma   90.00
#
_symmetry.space_group_name_H-M   'P 1'
#
loop_
_entity.id
_entity.type
_entity.pdbx_description
1 polymer ?
#
loop_
_entity_poly.entity_id
_entity_poly.type
_entity_poly.pdbx_seq_one_letter_code
_entity_poly.pdbx_strand_id
1 'polypeptide(L)'
;MLGRRSVRSPRTLAAPVPAFAAAAVTLLVLTGCGGEPVDAAAPAPQGPATFGRERAALVLTAFDQADSAASVAGDVEALRTQEVPPSLDLSIAAVRRAAYNQRPQPSFQHINPAFAVPPGDPACFLTTATLRLAGSELAPTDTSQFVLGADGQWKLSHNVQITQPSLVVARSIDGRPATEGGTALDETSRRALAAEVFARSIGSTTSNRSLVASSPLLDGQFAGGWEVYGQQLAGAGATVQRTMDKAEWSDCAVAVPAGTLAFLTVHATDTLRPAPGGPTTVRMVPQSPDLIATGHRTAVSGKSIRVTRVETFLLLVPTQITGTSVLGLNDTALTVTAG
;
A
#
# COMPACT_ATOMS: atom_id res chain seq x y z
N MET A 1 10.90 -61.05 -7.72
CA MET A 1 10.18 -61.81 -8.77
C MET A 1 9.34 -60.83 -9.57
N LEU A 2 9.48 -60.87 -10.90
CA LEU A 2 8.55 -60.44 -11.98
C LEU A 2 7.92 -59.02 -11.87
N GLY A 3 8.03 -58.12 -12.85
CA GLY A 3 8.48 -58.25 -14.22
C GLY A 3 8.38 -56.90 -14.95
N ARG A 4 9.25 -56.77 -15.95
CA ARG A 4 9.40 -55.67 -16.91
C ARG A 4 8.11 -55.40 -17.72
N ARG A 5 7.92 -54.15 -18.16
CA ARG A 5 7.72 -53.84 -19.59
C ARG A 5 8.11 -52.39 -19.91
N SER A 6 9.01 -52.30 -20.88
CA SER A 6 9.51 -51.10 -21.56
C SER A 6 8.73 -50.94 -22.89
N VAL A 7 9.12 -49.92 -23.68
CA VAL A 7 8.88 -49.71 -25.13
C VAL A 7 7.62 -48.86 -25.40
N ARG A 8 7.61 -47.71 -26.11
CA ARG A 8 8.50 -47.11 -27.14
C ARG A 8 8.18 -45.61 -27.30
N SER A 9 9.19 -44.78 -27.57
CA SER A 9 9.04 -43.59 -28.42
C SER A 9 9.22 -43.98 -29.89
N PRO A 10 8.71 -43.15 -30.81
CA PRO A 10 9.47 -42.83 -32.02
C PRO A 10 9.66 -41.31 -32.21
N ARG A 11 10.87 -40.98 -32.67
CA ARG A 11 11.28 -39.72 -33.29
C ARG A 11 10.94 -39.73 -34.78
N THR A 12 10.60 -38.55 -35.33
CA THR A 12 10.84 -38.11 -36.74
C THR A 12 10.47 -36.62 -36.78
N LEU A 13 11.41 -35.67 -36.91
CA LEU A 13 12.22 -35.23 -38.07
C LEU A 13 11.62 -34.02 -38.82
N ALA A 14 12.34 -32.90 -38.72
CA ALA A 14 12.70 -31.89 -39.73
C ALA A 14 11.64 -31.02 -40.47
N ALA A 15 12.00 -29.72 -40.49
CA ALA A 15 11.50 -28.50 -41.17
C ALA A 15 11.41 -28.59 -42.72
N PRO A 16 11.00 -27.57 -43.55
CA PRO A 16 11.07 -26.09 -43.35
C PRO A 16 9.94 -25.20 -43.93
N VAL A 17 10.12 -23.88 -43.75
CA VAL A 17 9.37 -22.71 -44.28
C VAL A 17 9.55 -22.57 -45.81
N PRO A 18 8.61 -21.94 -46.56
CA PRO A 18 8.91 -20.60 -47.08
C PRO A 18 7.73 -19.61 -47.09
N ALA A 19 8.11 -18.34 -47.26
CA ALA A 19 7.32 -17.12 -47.32
C ALA A 19 6.41 -17.00 -48.55
N PHE A 20 5.31 -16.23 -48.43
CA PHE A 20 4.78 -15.40 -49.52
C PHE A 20 4.20 -14.10 -48.96
N ALA A 21 4.50 -13.03 -49.70
CA ALA A 21 4.24 -11.63 -49.40
C ALA A 21 2.96 -11.11 -50.05
N ALA A 22 2.63 -9.87 -49.67
CA ALA A 22 1.93 -8.82 -50.44
C ALA A 22 0.40 -8.79 -50.49
N ALA A 23 -0.13 -7.84 -49.72
CA ALA A 23 -1.02 -6.74 -50.10
C ALA A 23 -1.93 -6.88 -51.35
N ALA A 24 -3.23 -6.71 -51.13
CA ALA A 24 -4.15 -6.16 -52.12
C ALA A 24 -5.16 -5.22 -51.45
N VAL A 25 -4.88 -3.92 -51.57
CA VAL A 25 -5.81 -2.81 -51.35
C VAL A 25 -6.96 -2.97 -52.34
N THR A 26 -8.20 -3.03 -51.84
CA THR A 26 -9.39 -2.90 -52.69
C THR A 26 -10.18 -1.68 -52.24
N LEU A 27 -9.92 -0.56 -52.92
CA LEU A 27 -10.75 0.63 -52.90
C LEU A 27 -12.02 0.32 -53.68
N LEU A 28 -13.18 0.34 -53.02
CA LEU A 28 -14.49 0.33 -53.68
C LEU A 28 -15.09 1.73 -53.55
N VAL A 29 -14.99 2.47 -54.66
CA VAL A 29 -15.67 3.76 -54.87
C VAL A 29 -17.08 3.45 -55.37
N LEU A 30 -18.09 3.77 -54.57
CA LEU A 30 -19.48 3.86 -55.02
C LEU A 30 -19.89 5.34 -55.05
N THR A 31 -20.10 5.84 -56.25
CA THR A 31 -20.64 7.17 -56.55
C THR A 31 -22.16 7.17 -56.50
N GLY A 32 -22.76 8.17 -55.84
CA GLY A 32 -24.07 8.72 -56.22
C GLY A 32 -25.13 8.80 -55.11
N CYS A 33 -25.38 10.00 -54.58
CA CYS A 33 -26.64 10.75 -54.73
C CYS A 33 -26.58 12.06 -53.92
N GLY A 34 -26.98 13.17 -54.56
CA GLY A 34 -26.79 14.53 -54.06
C GLY A 34 -27.50 14.85 -52.75
N GLY A 35 -26.75 15.51 -51.88
CA GLY A 35 -27.23 16.40 -50.82
C GLY A 35 -26.28 17.60 -50.81
N GLU A 36 -26.81 18.80 -50.59
CA GLU A 36 -26.02 20.03 -50.41
C GLU A 36 -24.91 19.81 -49.37
N PRO A 37 -23.73 20.46 -49.50
CA PRO A 37 -22.69 20.35 -48.50
C PRO A 37 -23.20 21.00 -47.21
N VAL A 38 -23.77 20.20 -46.33
CA VAL A 38 -23.85 20.52 -44.92
C VAL A 38 -22.40 20.51 -44.48
N ASP A 39 -21.86 21.68 -44.11
CA ASP A 39 -20.57 21.77 -43.44
C ASP A 39 -20.59 20.77 -42.29
N ALA A 40 -19.95 19.62 -42.51
CA ALA A 40 -19.66 18.69 -41.45
C ALA A 40 -18.73 19.47 -40.53
N ALA A 41 -19.30 20.00 -39.45
CA ALA A 41 -18.54 20.62 -38.38
C ALA A 41 -17.37 19.69 -38.10
N ALA A 42 -16.16 20.15 -38.45
CA ALA A 42 -14.95 19.42 -38.15
C ALA A 42 -15.05 19.01 -36.68
N PRO A 43 -14.82 17.71 -36.34
CA PRO A 43 -14.83 17.32 -34.94
C PRO A 43 -13.89 18.29 -34.22
N ALA A 44 -14.44 19.03 -33.26
CA ALA A 44 -13.65 19.96 -32.46
C ALA A 44 -12.41 19.18 -32.00
N PRO A 45 -11.21 19.77 -32.09
CA PRO A 45 -10.01 19.10 -31.61
C PRO A 45 -10.32 18.57 -30.21
N GLN A 46 -10.27 17.25 -30.05
CA GLN A 46 -10.40 16.64 -28.73
C GLN A 46 -9.34 17.33 -27.89
N GLY A 47 -9.78 18.19 -26.96
CA GLY A 47 -8.89 18.74 -25.95
C GLY A 47 -8.14 17.58 -25.30
N PRO A 48 -6.92 17.81 -24.79
CA PRO A 48 -6.18 16.75 -24.12
C PRO A 48 -7.11 16.03 -23.14
N ALA A 49 -7.26 14.71 -23.31
CA ALA A 49 -8.16 13.91 -22.49
C ALA A 49 -7.72 14.09 -21.03
N THR A 50 -8.55 14.76 -20.22
CA THR A 50 -8.25 15.04 -18.83
C THR A 50 -8.11 13.72 -18.06
N PHE A 51 -7.16 13.65 -17.14
CA PHE A 51 -6.99 12.45 -16.34
C PHE A 51 -8.21 12.26 -15.44
N GLY A 52 -8.96 11.19 -15.67
CA GLY A 52 -10.21 10.88 -14.96
C GLY A 52 -10.28 9.43 -14.52
N ARG A 53 -11.47 9.02 -14.09
CA ARG A 53 -11.75 7.66 -13.57
C ARG A 53 -11.25 6.55 -14.51
N GLU A 54 -11.49 6.68 -15.81
CA GLU A 54 -11.08 5.67 -16.80
C GLU A 54 -9.56 5.51 -16.83
N ARG A 55 -8.81 6.62 -16.75
CA ARG A 55 -7.34 6.58 -16.74
C ARG A 55 -6.81 6.03 -15.41
N ALA A 56 -7.42 6.40 -14.27
CA ALA A 56 -7.09 5.83 -12.97
C ALA A 56 -7.33 4.31 -12.93
N ALA A 57 -8.39 3.80 -13.58
CA ALA A 57 -8.65 2.38 -13.70
C ALA A 57 -7.58 1.64 -14.55
N LEU A 58 -7.08 2.27 -15.61
CA LEU A 58 -5.96 1.74 -16.39
C LEU A 58 -4.67 1.69 -15.57
N VAL A 59 -4.39 2.72 -14.76
CA VAL A 59 -3.25 2.72 -13.83
C VAL A 59 -3.36 1.57 -12.82
N LEU A 60 -4.53 1.42 -12.18
CA LEU A 60 -4.75 0.34 -11.20
C LEU A 60 -4.60 -1.05 -11.83
N THR A 61 -5.12 -1.24 -13.05
CA THR A 61 -5.01 -2.53 -13.76
C THR A 61 -3.56 -2.85 -14.12
N ALA A 62 -2.80 -1.86 -14.58
CA ALA A 62 -1.37 -2.02 -14.90
C ALA A 62 -0.55 -2.31 -13.63
N PHE A 63 -0.85 -1.60 -12.54
CA PHE A 63 -0.26 -1.85 -11.22
C PHE A 63 -0.53 -3.28 -10.75
N ASP A 64 -1.79 -3.74 -10.75
CA ASP A 64 -2.15 -5.10 -10.34
C ASP A 64 -1.36 -6.16 -11.09
N GLN A 65 -1.21 -5.99 -12.41
CA GLN A 65 -0.47 -6.93 -13.23
C GLN A 65 1.03 -6.94 -12.90
N ALA A 66 1.65 -5.75 -12.84
CA ALA A 66 3.09 -5.63 -12.68
C ALA A 66 3.53 -5.93 -11.25
N ASP A 67 2.86 -5.32 -10.26
CA ASP A 67 3.20 -5.49 -8.85
C ASP A 67 2.88 -6.91 -8.37
N SER A 68 1.71 -7.46 -8.72
CA SER A 68 1.41 -8.85 -8.35
C SER A 68 2.44 -9.83 -8.92
N ALA A 69 2.94 -9.61 -10.13
CA ALA A 69 3.98 -10.45 -10.71
C ALA A 69 5.30 -10.31 -9.94
N ALA A 70 5.70 -9.07 -9.61
CA ALA A 70 6.90 -8.79 -8.83
C ALA A 70 6.82 -9.39 -7.41
N SER A 71 5.69 -9.21 -6.73
CA SER A 71 5.40 -9.74 -5.40
C SER A 71 5.44 -11.27 -5.36
N VAL A 72 4.87 -11.95 -6.37
CA VAL A 72 4.91 -13.42 -6.52
C VAL A 72 6.32 -13.91 -6.78
N ALA A 73 7.09 -13.22 -7.63
CA ALA A 73 8.47 -13.56 -7.95
C ALA A 73 9.46 -13.23 -6.82
N GLY A 74 9.06 -12.38 -5.86
CA GLY A 74 9.96 -11.81 -4.87
C GLY A 74 10.96 -10.81 -5.47
N ASP A 75 10.60 -10.16 -6.59
CA ASP A 75 11.44 -9.22 -7.32
C ASP A 75 11.34 -7.80 -6.75
N VAL A 76 12.25 -7.51 -5.83
CA VAL A 76 12.31 -6.23 -5.11
C VAL A 76 12.69 -5.06 -6.05
N GLU A 77 13.44 -5.30 -7.13
CA GLU A 77 13.75 -4.24 -8.09
C GLU A 77 12.54 -3.90 -8.96
N ALA A 78 11.76 -4.91 -9.37
CA ALA A 78 10.50 -4.67 -10.05
C ALA A 78 9.49 -3.91 -9.17
N LEU A 79 9.39 -4.23 -7.88
CA LEU A 79 8.53 -3.48 -6.93
C LEU A 79 8.88 -1.98 -6.89
N ARG A 80 10.17 -1.61 -6.94
CA ARG A 80 10.60 -0.20 -6.97
C ARG A 80 10.14 0.59 -8.20
N THR A 81 9.74 -0.11 -9.25
CA THR A 81 9.16 0.52 -10.44
C THR A 81 7.67 0.82 -10.27
N GLN A 82 6.98 0.11 -9.37
CA GLN A 82 5.53 0.19 -9.17
C GLN A 82 5.15 0.97 -7.90
N GLU A 83 6.03 1.00 -6.90
CA GLU A 83 5.74 1.56 -5.59
C GLU A 83 6.81 2.57 -5.15
N VAL A 84 6.41 3.47 -4.26
CA VAL A 84 7.31 4.35 -3.48
C VAL A 84 7.02 4.18 -1.98
N PRO A 85 7.95 4.56 -1.09
CA PRO A 85 7.68 4.56 0.34
C PRO A 85 6.45 5.43 0.69
N PRO A 86 5.64 5.05 1.69
CA PRO A 86 5.82 3.88 2.58
C PRO A 86 5.33 2.52 2.03
N SER A 87 4.52 2.48 0.97
CA SER A 87 3.97 1.21 0.45
C SER A 87 5.06 0.23 0.01
N LEU A 88 6.10 0.73 -0.67
CA LEU A 88 7.26 -0.07 -1.07
C LEU A 88 7.91 -0.81 0.10
N ASP A 89 8.03 -0.17 1.26
CA ASP A 89 8.67 -0.77 2.43
C ASP A 89 7.84 -1.95 2.97
N LEU A 90 6.51 -1.83 2.93
CA LEU A 90 5.57 -2.88 3.30
C LEU A 90 5.71 -4.09 2.36
N SER A 91 5.74 -3.86 1.05
CA SER A 91 5.85 -4.93 0.04
C SER A 91 7.21 -5.64 0.12
N ILE A 92 8.31 -4.91 0.33
CA ILE A 92 9.64 -5.50 0.56
C ILE A 92 9.65 -6.36 1.83
N ALA A 93 9.06 -5.90 2.93
CA ALA A 93 8.94 -6.67 4.16
C ALA A 93 8.10 -7.94 3.94
N ALA A 94 7.03 -7.87 3.15
CA ALA A 94 6.20 -9.02 2.80
C ALA A 94 6.97 -10.05 1.95
N VAL A 95 7.75 -9.62 0.95
CA VAL A 95 8.67 -10.47 0.17
C VAL A 95 9.67 -11.17 1.10
N ARG A 96 10.31 -10.43 2.01
CA ARG A 96 11.29 -10.99 2.96
C ARG A 96 10.65 -12.02 3.87
N ARG A 97 9.44 -11.77 4.37
CA ARG A 97 8.66 -12.72 5.18
C ARG A 97 8.28 -13.96 4.41
N ALA A 98 7.86 -13.82 3.15
CA ALA A 98 7.56 -14.94 2.24
C ALA A 98 8.79 -15.82 2.02
N ALA A 99 9.93 -15.21 1.68
CA ALA A 99 11.21 -15.89 1.56
C ALA A 99 11.71 -16.49 2.89
N TYR A 100 11.37 -15.88 4.03
CA TYR A 100 11.70 -16.43 5.34
C TYR A 100 10.96 -17.73 5.61
N ASN A 101 9.66 -17.71 5.38
CA ASN A 101 8.76 -18.84 5.62
C ASN A 101 8.78 -19.89 4.52
N GLN A 102 9.58 -19.67 3.45
CA GLN A 102 9.61 -20.53 2.26
C GLN A 102 8.21 -20.73 1.66
N ARG A 103 7.42 -19.65 1.65
CA ARG A 103 6.06 -19.64 1.11
C ARG A 103 5.96 -18.55 0.06
N PRO A 104 5.49 -18.85 -1.17
CA PRO A 104 5.26 -17.81 -2.17
C PRO A 104 4.18 -16.85 -1.70
N GLN A 105 4.28 -15.59 -2.12
CA GLN A 105 3.17 -14.67 -1.97
C GLN A 105 2.05 -15.04 -2.96
N PRO A 106 0.78 -14.93 -2.57
CA PRO A 106 -0.31 -15.11 -3.51
C PRO A 106 -0.34 -13.95 -4.51
N SER A 107 -0.78 -14.22 -5.74
CA SER A 107 -1.12 -13.15 -6.66
C SER A 107 -2.32 -12.36 -6.13
N PHE A 108 -2.40 -11.08 -6.44
CA PHE A 108 -3.50 -10.22 -6.04
C PHE A 108 -4.11 -9.47 -7.24
N GLN A 109 -5.33 -8.99 -7.04
CA GLN A 109 -6.01 -8.10 -7.97
C GLN A 109 -7.01 -7.24 -7.20
N HIS A 110 -7.13 -5.98 -7.57
CA HIS A 110 -8.20 -5.09 -7.14
C HIS A 110 -9.44 -5.26 -8.03
N ILE A 111 -10.58 -5.50 -7.39
CA ILE A 111 -11.89 -5.62 -8.05
C ILE A 111 -12.89 -4.63 -7.46
N ASN A 112 -13.89 -4.25 -8.26
CA ASN A 112 -14.90 -3.25 -7.91
C ASN A 112 -14.29 -1.93 -7.37
N PRO A 113 -13.32 -1.33 -8.07
CA PRO A 113 -12.67 -0.13 -7.59
C PRO A 113 -13.61 1.08 -7.61
N ALA A 114 -13.52 1.89 -6.56
CA ALA A 114 -14.08 3.22 -6.48
C ALA A 114 -12.94 4.24 -6.46
N PHE A 115 -13.09 5.34 -7.18
CA PHE A 115 -12.01 6.31 -7.40
C PHE A 115 -12.39 7.71 -6.96
N ALA A 116 -11.41 8.40 -6.37
CA ALA A 116 -11.42 9.84 -6.17
C ALA A 116 -10.19 10.47 -6.84
N VAL A 117 -10.43 11.30 -7.85
CA VAL A 117 -9.42 11.88 -8.74
C VAL A 117 -9.54 13.41 -8.67
N PRO A 118 -8.45 14.16 -8.45
CA PRO A 118 -8.50 15.62 -8.53
C PRO A 118 -8.84 16.09 -9.96
N PRO A 119 -9.51 17.25 -10.11
CA PRO A 119 -9.81 17.80 -11.43
C PRO A 119 -8.55 18.30 -12.13
N GLY A 120 -8.56 18.31 -13.47
CA GLY A 120 -7.46 18.87 -14.28
C GLY A 120 -6.37 17.85 -14.60
N ASP A 121 -5.12 18.21 -14.30
CA ASP A 121 -3.91 17.39 -14.49
C ASP A 121 -3.37 16.92 -13.14
N PRO A 122 -4.02 15.95 -12.48
CA PRO A 122 -3.68 15.50 -11.15
C PRO A 122 -2.31 14.81 -11.09
N ALA A 123 -1.60 15.05 -10.00
CA ALA A 123 -0.38 14.34 -9.61
C ALA A 123 -0.64 13.22 -8.58
N CYS A 124 -1.89 13.04 -8.12
CA CYS A 124 -2.27 11.96 -7.22
C CYS A 124 -3.73 11.53 -7.41
N PHE A 125 -4.09 10.32 -6.99
CA PHE A 125 -5.49 9.90 -6.84
C PHE A 125 -5.65 8.87 -5.71
N LEU A 126 -6.87 8.72 -5.19
CA LEU A 126 -7.21 7.62 -4.26
C LEU A 126 -8.09 6.59 -4.94
N THR A 127 -7.89 5.33 -4.55
CA THR A 127 -8.77 4.23 -4.90
C THR A 127 -9.14 3.44 -3.65
N THR A 128 -10.32 2.85 -3.67
CA THR A 128 -10.68 1.77 -2.75
C THR A 128 -11.23 0.60 -3.54
N ALA A 129 -10.75 -0.60 -3.27
CA ALA A 129 -11.12 -1.77 -4.07
C ALA A 129 -11.04 -3.06 -3.24
N THR A 130 -11.94 -4.00 -3.53
CA THR A 130 -11.89 -5.31 -2.89
C THR A 130 -10.66 -6.06 -3.41
N LEU A 131 -9.90 -6.67 -2.50
CA LEU A 131 -8.76 -7.48 -2.89
C LEU A 131 -9.22 -8.91 -3.20
N ARG A 132 -8.74 -9.45 -4.32
CA ARG A 132 -8.82 -10.86 -4.65
C ARG A 132 -7.43 -11.47 -4.54
N LEU A 133 -7.22 -12.39 -3.60
CA LEU A 133 -5.95 -13.12 -3.45
C LEU A 133 -6.09 -14.55 -3.96
N ALA A 134 -5.24 -14.94 -4.91
CA ALA A 134 -5.25 -16.28 -5.52
C ALA A 134 -6.66 -16.75 -5.95
N GLY A 135 -7.48 -15.83 -6.48
CA GLY A 135 -8.85 -16.11 -6.94
C GLY A 135 -9.96 -15.94 -5.90
N SER A 136 -9.62 -15.80 -4.61
CA SER A 136 -10.60 -15.62 -3.53
C SER A 136 -10.75 -14.14 -3.14
N GLU A 137 -11.99 -13.67 -3.10
CA GLU A 137 -12.30 -12.32 -2.61
C GLU A 137 -12.10 -12.23 -1.10
N LEU A 138 -11.44 -11.17 -0.66
CA LEU A 138 -11.16 -10.91 0.74
C LEU A 138 -11.99 -9.73 1.25
N ALA A 139 -12.49 -9.89 2.48
CA ALA A 139 -13.33 -8.91 3.15
C ALA A 139 -12.57 -7.69 3.75
N PRO A 140 -11.23 -7.68 3.87
CA PRO A 140 -10.50 -6.43 3.85
C PRO A 140 -10.47 -5.87 2.43
N THR A 141 -10.99 -4.65 2.27
CA THR A 141 -10.82 -3.86 1.04
C THR A 141 -9.57 -3.02 1.21
N ASP A 142 -8.84 -2.81 0.13
CA ASP A 142 -7.67 -1.95 0.14
C ASP A 142 -8.09 -0.51 -0.14
N THR A 143 -7.54 0.43 0.63
CA THR A 143 -7.55 1.85 0.27
C THR A 143 -6.14 2.24 -0.09
N SER A 144 -5.97 2.80 -1.28
CA SER A 144 -4.68 3.05 -1.88
C SER A 144 -4.58 4.48 -2.41
N GLN A 145 -3.41 5.09 -2.28
CA GLN A 145 -3.04 6.34 -2.93
C GLN A 145 -2.01 6.05 -4.01
N PHE A 146 -2.28 6.55 -5.21
CA PHE A 146 -1.31 6.61 -6.29
C PHE A 146 -0.81 8.04 -6.47
N VAL A 147 0.47 8.18 -6.78
CA VAL A 147 1.14 9.45 -7.07
C VAL A 147 1.88 9.36 -8.39
N LEU A 148 1.95 10.48 -9.11
CA LEU A 148 2.76 10.61 -10.31
C LEU A 148 4.20 10.93 -9.89
N GLY A 149 5.11 9.98 -10.10
CA GLY A 149 6.52 10.13 -9.80
C GLY A 149 7.21 11.16 -10.70
N ALA A 150 8.39 11.61 -10.28
CA ALA A 150 9.23 12.51 -11.08
C ALA A 150 9.69 11.90 -12.42
N ASP A 151 9.63 10.57 -12.53
CA ASP A 151 9.86 9.79 -13.76
C ASP A 151 8.63 9.74 -14.68
N GLY A 152 7.55 10.45 -14.33
CA GLY A 152 6.29 10.47 -15.06
C GLY A 152 5.51 9.16 -14.97
N GLN A 153 5.86 8.25 -14.05
CA GLN A 153 5.15 7.00 -13.83
C GLN A 153 4.24 7.08 -12.61
N TRP A 154 3.04 6.52 -12.73
CA TRP A 154 2.15 6.37 -11.59
C TRP A 154 2.63 5.25 -10.68
N LYS A 155 2.75 5.53 -9.39
CA LYS A 155 3.23 4.59 -8.38
C LYS A 155 2.31 4.55 -7.18
N LEU A 156 2.17 3.38 -6.58
CA LEU A 156 1.49 3.25 -5.30
C LEU A 156 2.37 3.86 -4.21
N SER A 157 1.84 4.82 -3.44
CA SER A 157 2.57 5.47 -2.34
C SER A 157 2.10 4.99 -0.98
N HIS A 158 0.80 4.85 -0.79
CA HIS A 158 0.20 4.41 0.47
C HIS A 158 -0.86 3.37 0.18
N ASN A 159 -0.93 2.35 1.02
CA ASN A 159 -2.03 1.42 1.03
C ASN A 159 -2.34 0.98 2.46
N VAL A 160 -3.62 0.79 2.76
CA VAL A 160 -4.10 0.29 4.04
C VAL A 160 -5.33 -0.59 3.79
N GLN A 161 -5.29 -1.78 4.39
CA GLN A 161 -6.46 -2.67 4.40
C GLN A 161 -7.45 -2.23 5.48
N ILE A 162 -8.72 -2.17 5.11
CA ILE A 162 -9.81 -1.77 5.98
C ILE A 162 -10.92 -2.81 6.02
N THR A 163 -11.50 -2.99 7.21
CA THR A 163 -12.65 -3.89 7.44
C THR A 163 -13.93 -3.09 7.67
N GLN A 164 -15.06 -3.80 7.81
CA GLN A 164 -16.29 -3.18 8.32
C GLN A 164 -16.10 -2.72 9.78
N PRO A 165 -16.71 -1.59 10.21
CA PRO A 165 -17.59 -0.70 9.43
C PRO A 165 -16.86 0.37 8.60
N SER A 166 -15.55 0.55 8.78
CA SER A 166 -14.73 1.57 8.11
C SER A 166 -14.86 1.55 6.58
N LEU A 167 -15.12 0.36 6.02
CA LEU A 167 -15.35 0.17 4.59
C LEU A 167 -16.48 1.02 3.99
N VAL A 168 -17.57 1.26 4.73
CA VAL A 168 -18.68 2.08 4.25
C VAL A 168 -18.22 3.52 3.97
N VAL A 169 -17.39 4.06 4.85
CA VAL A 169 -16.84 5.41 4.70
C VAL A 169 -15.89 5.45 3.51
N ALA A 170 -14.95 4.51 3.42
CA ALA A 170 -13.97 4.50 2.34
C ALA A 170 -14.59 4.34 0.95
N ARG A 171 -15.63 3.51 0.79
CA ARG A 171 -16.34 3.37 -0.50
C ARG A 171 -17.11 4.62 -0.92
N SER A 172 -17.40 5.53 0.01
CA SER A 172 -18.11 6.77 -0.31
C SER A 172 -17.28 7.78 -1.12
N ILE A 173 -16.01 7.46 -1.40
CA ILE A 173 -15.12 8.28 -2.26
C ILE A 173 -15.54 8.27 -3.73
N ASP A 174 -16.33 7.28 -4.17
CA ASP A 174 -16.55 7.07 -5.60
C ASP A 174 -17.13 8.32 -6.29
N GLY A 175 -16.42 8.80 -7.31
CA GLY A 175 -16.86 9.95 -8.12
C GLY A 175 -16.71 11.30 -7.44
N ARG A 176 -16.07 11.34 -6.27
CA ARG A 176 -15.76 12.59 -5.57
C ARG A 176 -14.42 13.15 -6.05
N PRO A 177 -14.29 14.48 -6.16
CA PRO A 177 -13.00 15.09 -6.43
C PRO A 177 -12.09 14.88 -5.22
N ALA A 178 -10.89 14.36 -5.45
CA ALA A 178 -9.82 14.46 -4.46
C ALA A 178 -9.21 15.87 -4.51
N THR A 179 -8.58 16.28 -3.42
CA THR A 179 -7.84 17.54 -3.32
C THR A 179 -6.36 17.23 -3.20
N GLU A 180 -5.56 17.91 -4.02
CA GLU A 180 -4.10 17.93 -3.87
C GLU A 180 -3.71 18.82 -2.68
N GLY A 181 -2.72 18.41 -1.90
CA GLY A 181 -2.19 19.18 -0.77
C GLY A 181 -2.55 18.68 0.64
N GLY A 182 -2.97 17.43 0.80
CA GLY A 182 -3.23 16.84 2.13
C GLY A 182 -4.44 17.44 2.87
N THR A 183 -4.63 17.07 4.13
CA THR A 183 -5.86 17.36 4.91
C THR A 183 -6.19 18.85 5.01
N ALA A 184 -7.49 19.17 5.19
CA ALA A 184 -7.97 20.53 5.48
C ALA A 184 -7.51 21.10 6.84
N LEU A 185 -6.62 20.40 7.56
CA LEU A 185 -6.09 20.84 8.84
C LEU A 185 -4.90 21.77 8.64
N ASP A 186 -4.80 22.82 9.47
CA ASP A 186 -3.59 23.61 9.57
C ASP A 186 -2.42 22.77 10.13
N GLU A 187 -1.19 23.24 9.92
CA GLU A 187 0.02 22.53 10.33
C GLU A 187 0.10 22.23 11.83
N THR A 188 -0.42 23.12 12.68
CA THR A 188 -0.44 22.92 14.15
C THR A 188 -1.39 21.78 14.50
N SER A 189 -2.59 21.80 13.92
CA SER A 189 -3.60 20.74 14.07
C SER A 189 -3.09 19.39 13.54
N ARG A 190 -2.39 19.39 12.40
CA ARG A 190 -1.75 18.19 11.83
C ARG A 190 -0.73 17.56 12.77
N ARG A 191 0.15 18.37 13.37
CA ARG A 191 1.16 17.89 14.34
C ARG A 191 0.52 17.37 15.62
N ALA A 192 -0.46 18.09 16.16
CA ALA A 192 -1.16 17.68 17.38
C ALA A 192 -1.89 16.35 17.17
N LEU A 193 -2.56 16.19 16.04
CA LEU A 193 -3.25 14.95 15.68
C LEU A 193 -2.27 13.79 15.48
N ALA A 194 -1.17 13.99 14.75
CA ALA A 194 -0.15 12.95 14.56
C ALA A 194 0.47 12.51 15.89
N ALA A 195 0.77 13.46 16.79
CA ALA A 195 1.28 13.17 18.13
C ALA A 195 0.28 12.38 18.97
N GLU A 196 -1.02 12.68 18.89
CA GLU A 196 -2.06 11.91 19.60
C GLU A 196 -2.24 10.51 19.02
N VAL A 197 -2.25 10.36 17.69
CA VAL A 197 -2.32 9.03 17.04
C VAL A 197 -1.12 8.17 17.47
N PHE A 198 0.09 8.72 17.44
CA PHE A 198 1.30 8.04 17.90
C PHE A 198 1.24 7.72 19.40
N ALA A 199 0.85 8.67 20.25
CA ALA A 199 0.78 8.44 21.69
C ALA A 199 -0.17 7.28 22.02
N ARG A 200 -1.32 7.21 21.33
CA ARG A 200 -2.29 6.13 21.51
C ARG A 200 -1.84 4.79 20.97
N SER A 201 -1.04 4.74 19.89
CA SER A 201 -0.53 3.47 19.37
C SER A 201 0.39 2.75 20.36
N ILE A 202 0.96 3.47 21.33
CA ILE A 202 1.78 2.92 22.42
C ILE A 202 1.09 2.93 23.79
N GLY A 203 -0.24 3.04 23.83
CA GLY A 203 -1.02 3.01 25.07
C GLY A 203 -0.85 4.25 25.97
N SER A 204 -0.33 5.33 25.41
CA SER A 204 -0.22 6.63 26.05
C SER A 204 -1.24 7.62 25.47
N THR A 205 -1.06 8.90 25.78
CA THR A 205 -1.93 9.99 25.36
C THR A 205 -1.15 11.30 25.44
N THR A 206 -1.52 12.27 24.61
CA THR A 206 -1.15 13.67 24.83
C THR A 206 -2.12 14.32 25.82
N SER A 207 -2.02 15.63 26.01
CA SER A 207 -2.98 16.39 26.83
C SER A 207 -4.37 16.52 26.20
N ASN A 208 -4.55 16.17 24.91
CA ASN A 208 -5.83 16.31 24.21
C ASN A 208 -6.32 15.01 23.57
N ARG A 209 -6.85 14.12 24.42
CA ARG A 209 -7.46 12.82 24.00
C ARG A 209 -8.61 12.95 23.02
N SER A 210 -9.27 14.10 22.99
CA SER A 210 -10.45 14.32 22.14
C SER A 210 -10.11 14.45 20.65
N LEU A 211 -8.82 14.64 20.30
CA LEU A 211 -8.39 14.75 18.90
C LEU A 211 -8.59 13.45 18.11
N VAL A 212 -8.59 12.30 18.79
CA VAL A 212 -8.75 10.98 18.17
C VAL A 212 -9.95 10.29 18.82
N ALA A 213 -10.88 9.78 18.03
CA ALA A 213 -12.00 8.99 18.52
C ALA A 213 -11.51 7.65 19.10
N SER A 214 -12.30 6.98 19.95
CA SER A 214 -11.95 5.62 20.37
C SER A 214 -11.86 4.70 19.16
N SER A 215 -10.81 3.89 19.11
CA SER A 215 -10.50 3.02 17.98
C SER A 215 -10.05 1.67 18.52
N PRO A 216 -10.80 0.57 18.27
CA PRO A 216 -10.37 -0.77 18.63
C PRO A 216 -9.00 -1.15 18.03
N LEU A 217 -8.67 -0.58 16.87
CA LEU A 217 -7.36 -0.78 16.23
C LEU A 217 -6.25 -0.10 17.04
N LEU A 218 -6.39 1.18 17.37
CA LEU A 218 -5.36 1.89 18.16
C LEU A 218 -5.32 1.42 19.62
N ASP A 219 -6.46 1.47 20.30
CA ASP A 219 -6.55 1.30 21.76
C ASP A 219 -6.49 -0.17 22.19
N GLY A 220 -6.98 -1.08 21.33
CA GLY A 220 -7.02 -2.51 21.61
C GLY A 220 -5.81 -3.20 21.03
N GLN A 221 -5.73 -3.23 19.70
CA GLN A 221 -4.72 -4.02 19.00
C GLN A 221 -3.30 -3.43 19.15
N PHE A 222 -3.12 -2.13 18.93
CA PHE A 222 -1.79 -1.50 18.95
C PHE A 222 -1.30 -1.22 20.36
N ALA A 223 -2.06 -0.46 21.15
CA ALA A 223 -1.71 -0.20 22.54
C ALA A 223 -1.55 -1.50 23.36
N GLY A 224 -2.49 -2.43 23.23
CA GLY A 224 -2.41 -3.74 23.89
C GLY A 224 -1.24 -4.59 23.37
N GLY A 225 -0.98 -4.57 22.06
CA GLY A 225 0.19 -5.24 21.47
C GLY A 225 1.51 -4.67 21.99
N TRP A 226 1.60 -3.35 22.12
CA TRP A 226 2.75 -2.66 22.70
C TRP A 226 2.95 -3.00 24.17
N GLU A 227 1.88 -3.04 24.96
CA GLU A 227 1.93 -3.46 26.37
C GLU A 227 2.46 -4.89 26.50
N VAL A 228 1.90 -5.84 25.73
CA VAL A 228 2.35 -7.24 25.73
C VAL A 228 3.81 -7.35 25.30
N TYR A 229 4.22 -6.60 24.27
CA TYR A 229 5.62 -6.58 23.82
C TYR A 229 6.56 -6.07 24.92
N GLY A 230 6.19 -4.99 25.60
CA GLY A 230 6.94 -4.45 26.74
C GLY A 230 7.05 -5.46 27.88
N GLN A 231 5.97 -6.17 28.23
CA GLN A 231 5.96 -7.21 29.27
C GLN A 231 6.85 -8.41 28.89
N GLN A 232 6.82 -8.85 27.63
CA GLN A 232 7.68 -9.93 27.14
C GLN A 232 9.16 -9.55 27.24
N LEU A 233 9.52 -8.32 26.86
CA LEU A 233 10.88 -7.83 26.99
C LEU A 233 11.31 -7.69 28.46
N ALA A 234 10.43 -7.20 29.32
CA ALA A 234 10.69 -7.11 30.75
C ALA A 234 10.98 -8.50 31.36
N GLY A 235 10.21 -9.53 30.97
CA GLY A 235 10.47 -10.92 31.36
C GLY A 235 11.82 -11.47 30.89
N ALA A 236 12.39 -10.90 29.82
CA ALA A 236 13.73 -11.21 29.31
C ALA A 236 14.83 -10.28 29.87
N GLY A 237 14.51 -9.42 30.85
CA GLY A 237 15.46 -8.46 31.43
C GLY A 237 15.81 -7.30 30.49
N ALA A 238 14.90 -6.93 29.59
CA ALA A 238 15.04 -5.82 28.65
C ALA A 238 13.90 -4.80 28.83
N THR A 239 14.13 -3.57 28.37
CA THR A 239 13.10 -2.54 28.22
C THR A 239 13.03 -2.09 26.78
N VAL A 240 11.89 -1.53 26.37
CA VAL A 240 11.71 -0.90 25.08
C VAL A 240 11.09 0.47 25.24
N GLN A 241 11.56 1.41 24.43
CA GLN A 241 10.97 2.73 24.30
C GLN A 241 10.75 3.03 22.81
N ARG A 242 9.53 3.44 22.45
CA ARG A 242 9.23 3.97 21.12
C ARG A 242 9.27 5.49 21.13
N THR A 243 9.90 6.08 20.12
CA THR A 243 9.87 7.53 19.87
C THR A 243 9.39 7.81 18.46
N MET A 244 8.57 8.85 18.30
CA MET A 244 8.22 9.37 16.97
C MET A 244 9.35 10.26 16.47
N ASP A 245 9.86 9.95 15.28
CA ASP A 245 10.94 10.70 14.64
C ASP A 245 10.38 11.82 13.76
N LYS A 246 9.34 11.52 12.96
CA LYS A 246 8.59 12.49 12.14
C LYS A 246 7.21 11.95 11.75
N ALA A 247 6.37 12.83 11.23
CA ALA A 247 5.05 12.52 10.70
C ALA A 247 4.83 13.24 9.36
N GLU A 248 4.25 12.55 8.38
CA GLU A 248 4.02 13.02 7.00
C GLU A 248 2.57 12.73 6.59
N TRP A 249 1.96 13.64 5.85
CA TRP A 249 0.58 13.49 5.36
C TRP A 249 0.58 13.21 3.87
N SER A 250 -0.36 12.41 3.38
CA SER A 250 -0.47 12.11 1.94
C SER A 250 -0.73 13.36 1.11
N ASP A 251 -0.22 13.36 -0.11
CA ASP A 251 -0.44 14.44 -1.09
C ASP A 251 -1.90 14.59 -1.50
N CYS A 252 -2.67 13.50 -1.45
CA CYS A 252 -4.09 13.48 -1.78
C CYS A 252 -4.96 13.28 -0.54
N ALA A 253 -6.07 14.01 -0.50
CA ALA A 253 -7.17 13.81 0.44
C ALA A 253 -8.50 13.82 -0.31
N VAL A 254 -9.56 13.25 0.29
CA VAL A 254 -10.90 13.25 -0.33
C VAL A 254 -11.97 13.57 0.70
N ALA A 255 -12.80 14.56 0.38
CA ALA A 255 -13.97 14.89 1.19
C ALA A 255 -15.06 13.83 0.99
N VAL A 256 -15.50 13.21 2.07
CA VAL A 256 -16.61 12.26 2.16
C VAL A 256 -17.71 12.82 3.05
N PRO A 257 -18.94 12.27 3.07
CA PRO A 257 -20.04 12.83 3.88
C PRO A 257 -19.70 13.01 5.36
N ALA A 258 -18.85 12.15 5.91
CA ALA A 258 -18.48 12.15 7.33
C ALA A 258 -17.23 12.99 7.66
N GLY A 259 -16.51 13.54 6.67
CA GLY A 259 -15.24 14.21 6.91
C GLY A 259 -14.30 14.20 5.71
N THR A 260 -13.00 14.22 5.97
CA THR A 260 -11.94 14.10 4.95
C THR A 260 -11.14 12.84 5.22
N LEU A 261 -10.97 12.01 4.19
CA LEU A 261 -10.05 10.88 4.22
C LEU A 261 -8.66 11.31 3.75
N ALA A 262 -7.64 10.92 4.52
CA ALA A 262 -6.24 11.11 4.16
C ALA A 262 -5.36 10.06 4.85
N PHE A 263 -4.17 9.83 4.31
CA PHE A 263 -3.16 9.04 5.00
C PHE A 263 -2.29 9.91 5.90
N LEU A 264 -1.90 9.34 7.02
CA LEU A 264 -0.85 9.82 7.90
C LEU A 264 0.23 8.73 7.96
N THR A 265 1.48 9.11 7.74
CA THR A 265 2.65 8.24 7.89
C THR A 265 3.48 8.73 9.06
N VAL A 266 3.70 7.86 10.05
CA VAL A 266 4.54 8.12 11.23
C VAL A 266 5.81 7.29 11.09
N HIS A 267 6.95 7.96 11.22
CA HIS A 267 8.23 7.30 11.35
C HIS A 267 8.58 7.22 12.83
N ALA A 268 8.91 6.02 13.30
CA ALA A 268 9.20 5.76 14.70
C ALA A 268 10.45 4.92 14.87
N THR A 269 11.07 5.02 16.04
CA THR A 269 12.21 4.20 16.43
C THR A 269 11.91 3.51 17.76
N ASP A 270 12.00 2.19 17.79
CA ASP A 270 12.07 1.40 19.01
C ASP A 270 13.52 1.26 19.46
N THR A 271 13.78 1.56 20.72
CA THR A 271 15.09 1.38 21.35
C THR A 271 14.97 0.35 22.47
N LEU A 272 15.57 -0.82 22.27
CA LEU A 272 15.65 -1.89 23.25
C LEU A 272 16.95 -1.75 24.05
N ARG A 273 16.88 -1.88 25.38
CA ARG A 273 18.04 -1.81 26.29
C ARG A 273 17.93 -2.81 27.42
N PRO A 274 19.05 -3.23 28.05
CA PRO A 274 19.00 -3.99 29.28
C PRO A 274 18.21 -3.26 30.36
N ALA A 275 17.35 -4.00 31.06
CA ALA A 275 16.75 -3.52 32.30
C ALA A 275 17.80 -3.51 33.43
N PRO A 276 17.65 -2.65 34.46
CA PRO A 276 18.48 -2.74 35.66
C PRO A 276 18.46 -4.14 36.26
N GLY A 277 19.63 -4.74 36.48
CA GLY A 277 19.76 -6.11 37.00
C GLY A 277 19.53 -7.22 35.96
N GLY A 278 19.27 -6.87 34.69
CA GLY A 278 19.16 -7.80 33.57
C GLY A 278 20.51 -8.20 32.95
N PRO A 279 20.49 -8.91 31.80
CA PRO A 279 21.70 -9.26 31.06
C PRO A 279 22.46 -8.03 30.56
N THR A 280 23.76 -8.15 30.33
CA THR A 280 24.61 -7.04 29.84
C THR A 280 24.30 -6.59 28.40
N THR A 281 23.53 -7.40 27.66
CA THR A 281 23.10 -7.13 26.29
C THR A 281 21.64 -7.55 26.11
N VAL A 282 20.95 -6.86 25.21
CA VAL A 282 19.65 -7.28 24.68
C VAL A 282 19.85 -8.14 23.43
N ARG A 283 18.89 -9.02 23.15
CA ARG A 283 18.93 -9.92 22.01
C ARG A 283 17.56 -10.02 21.34
N MET A 284 17.54 -9.85 20.02
CA MET A 284 16.41 -10.22 19.17
C MET A 284 16.68 -11.57 18.51
N VAL A 285 15.70 -12.47 18.57
CA VAL A 285 15.81 -13.80 17.99
C VAL A 285 15.43 -13.79 16.50
N PRO A 286 16.03 -14.65 15.64
CA PRO A 286 15.80 -14.62 14.19
C PRO A 286 14.35 -14.76 13.72
N GLN A 287 13.46 -15.24 14.59
CA GLN A 287 12.05 -15.46 14.30
C GLN A 287 11.18 -14.26 14.66
N SER A 288 11.76 -13.19 15.24
CA SER A 288 10.98 -12.01 15.57
C SER A 288 10.46 -11.32 14.29
N PRO A 289 9.23 -10.78 14.29
CA PRO A 289 8.66 -10.12 13.13
C PRO A 289 9.56 -9.02 12.56
N ASP A 290 10.21 -8.22 13.42
CA ASP A 290 11.10 -7.13 12.99
C ASP A 290 12.38 -7.65 12.32
N LEU A 291 13.00 -8.73 12.82
CA LEU A 291 14.17 -9.31 12.15
C LEU A 291 13.79 -9.92 10.79
N ILE A 292 12.62 -10.56 10.70
CA ILE A 292 12.10 -11.10 9.44
C ILE A 292 11.83 -9.97 8.43
N ALA A 293 11.12 -8.92 8.84
CA ALA A 293 10.79 -7.77 8.00
C ALA A 293 12.05 -7.05 7.48
N THR A 294 13.12 -7.04 8.27
CA THR A 294 14.40 -6.42 7.90
C THR A 294 15.40 -7.38 7.24
N GLY A 295 15.01 -8.63 7.00
CA GLY A 295 15.81 -9.63 6.27
C GLY A 295 16.91 -10.31 7.09
N HIS A 296 16.95 -10.10 8.40
CA HIS A 296 17.92 -10.75 9.29
C HIS A 296 17.57 -12.24 9.47
N ARG A 297 18.59 -13.10 9.28
CA ARG A 297 18.47 -14.56 9.46
C ARG A 297 19.13 -15.07 10.74
N THR A 298 19.92 -14.22 11.38
CA THR A 298 20.65 -14.53 12.62
C THR A 298 20.17 -13.63 13.75
N ALA A 299 20.45 -14.02 14.98
CA ALA A 299 20.11 -13.19 16.13
C ALA A 299 20.90 -11.89 16.07
N VAL A 300 20.29 -10.81 16.55
CA VAL A 300 20.95 -9.51 16.73
C VAL A 300 21.10 -9.27 18.23
N SER A 301 22.30 -8.90 18.68
CA SER A 301 22.62 -8.67 20.09
C SER A 301 23.50 -7.44 20.26
N GLY A 302 23.25 -6.65 21.32
CA GLY A 302 23.99 -5.43 21.61
C GLY A 302 23.63 -4.85 22.98
N LYS A 303 24.34 -3.80 23.40
CA LYS A 303 23.97 -3.00 24.59
C LYS A 303 22.72 -2.17 24.33
N SER A 304 22.46 -1.86 23.07
CA SER A 304 21.20 -1.30 22.59
C SER A 304 20.85 -1.95 21.25
N ILE A 305 19.58 -2.17 20.98
CA ILE A 305 19.09 -2.47 19.63
C ILE A 305 18.12 -1.37 19.23
N ARG A 306 18.26 -0.84 18.02
CA ARG A 306 17.37 0.15 17.43
C ARG A 306 16.62 -0.46 16.26
N VAL A 307 15.30 -0.32 16.26
CA VAL A 307 14.42 -0.74 15.17
C VAL A 307 13.72 0.51 14.63
N THR A 308 14.03 0.92 13.40
CA THR A 308 13.27 2.00 12.75
C THR A 308 12.04 1.41 12.06
N ARG A 309 10.92 2.12 12.10
CA ARG A 309 9.60 1.64 11.70
C ARG A 309 8.84 2.73 10.96
N VAL A 310 7.95 2.31 10.09
CA VAL A 310 6.97 3.18 9.43
C VAL A 310 5.57 2.66 9.72
N GLU A 311 4.72 3.55 10.21
CA GLU A 311 3.31 3.30 10.51
C GLU A 311 2.47 4.16 9.59
N THR A 312 1.63 3.56 8.75
CA THR A 312 0.73 4.27 7.83
C THR A 312 -0.70 4.08 8.29
N PHE A 313 -1.42 5.18 8.50
CA PHE A 313 -2.80 5.21 8.98
C PHE A 313 -3.71 5.80 7.92
N LEU A 314 -4.89 5.20 7.72
CA LEU A 314 -5.99 5.87 7.02
C LEU A 314 -6.88 6.58 8.05
N LEU A 315 -6.96 7.89 7.95
CA LEU A 315 -7.69 8.74 8.90
C LEU A 315 -8.96 9.29 8.24
N LEU A 316 -10.05 9.34 9.02
CA LEU A 316 -11.22 10.17 8.74
C LEU A 316 -11.22 11.35 9.71
N VAL A 317 -10.84 12.52 9.18
CA VAL A 317 -10.85 13.80 9.90
C VAL A 317 -12.25 14.42 9.76
N PRO A 318 -13.06 14.50 10.83
CA PRO A 318 -14.41 15.03 10.73
C PRO A 318 -14.39 16.54 10.47
N THR A 319 -15.47 17.04 9.86
CA THR A 319 -15.70 18.49 9.69
C THR A 319 -16.26 19.16 10.94
N GLN A 320 -16.80 18.36 11.87
CA GLN A 320 -17.35 18.80 13.15
C GLN A 320 -16.34 18.59 14.27
N ILE A 321 -16.56 19.21 15.43
CA ILE A 321 -15.69 19.09 16.62
C ILE A 321 -15.93 17.72 17.27
N THR A 322 -15.50 16.66 16.60
CA THR A 322 -15.43 15.29 17.09
C THR A 322 -14.03 14.72 16.82
N GLY A 323 -13.69 13.63 17.49
CA GLY A 323 -12.36 13.02 17.32
C GLY A 323 -12.18 12.39 15.93
N THR A 324 -10.96 12.47 15.42
CA THR A 324 -10.53 11.80 14.18
C THR A 324 -10.63 10.29 14.33
N SER A 325 -11.20 9.61 13.34
CA SER A 325 -11.29 8.15 13.35
C SER A 325 -10.11 7.53 12.60
N VAL A 326 -9.51 6.48 13.18
CA VAL A 326 -8.53 5.63 12.48
C VAL A 326 -9.25 4.45 11.85
N LEU A 327 -9.27 4.42 10.52
CA LEU A 327 -10.06 3.46 9.74
C LEU A 327 -9.31 2.16 9.48
N GLY A 328 -7.99 2.24 9.39
CA GLY A 328 -7.07 1.14 9.17
C GLY A 328 -5.64 1.62 9.35
N LEU A 329 -4.72 0.68 9.42
CA LEU A 329 -3.31 0.99 9.54
C LEU A 329 -2.43 -0.15 9.02
N ASN A 330 -1.20 0.19 8.66
CA ASN A 330 -0.10 -0.73 8.41
C ASN A 330 1.12 -0.32 9.24
N ASP A 331 1.92 -1.30 9.65
CA ASP A 331 3.11 -1.10 10.48
C ASP A 331 4.23 -2.02 9.98
N THR A 332 5.42 -1.47 9.75
CA THR A 332 6.58 -2.24 9.28
C THR A 332 7.91 -1.73 9.80
N ALA A 333 8.73 -2.67 10.26
CA ALA A 333 10.13 -2.43 10.59
C ALA A 333 10.98 -2.30 9.32
N LEU A 334 11.77 -1.22 9.25
CA LEU A 334 12.62 -0.87 8.12
C LEU A 334 14.06 -1.32 8.33
N THR A 335 14.61 -1.08 9.52
CA THR A 335 15.99 -1.44 9.88
C THR A 335 16.07 -1.97 11.29
N VAL A 336 17.06 -2.85 11.55
CA VAL A 336 17.47 -3.26 12.89
C VAL A 336 18.97 -3.11 13.00
N THR A 337 19.44 -2.39 14.02
CA THR A 337 20.86 -2.13 14.27
C THR A 337 21.21 -2.35 15.73
N ALA A 338 22.36 -2.97 15.99
CA ALA A 338 22.89 -3.14 17.35
C ALA A 338 24.00 -2.12 17.62
N GLY A 339 24.05 -1.62 18.85
CA GLY A 339 25.11 -0.76 19.39
C GLY A 339 25.60 -1.22 20.75
#